data_AF-A0A1E5VKZ0-F1
#
_entry.id   AF-A0A1E5VKZ0-F1
#
_cell.length_a   1.000
_cell.length_b   1.000
_cell.length_c   1.000
_cell.angle_alpha   90.00
_cell.angle_beta   90.00
_cell.angle_gamma   90.00
#
_symmetry.space_group_name_H-M   'P 1'
#
loop_
_entity.id
_entity.type
_entity.pdbx_description
1 polymer ?
#
loop_
_entity_poly.entity_id
_entity_poly.type
_entity_poly.pdbx_seq_one_letter_code
_entity_poly.pdbx_strand_id
1 'polypeptide(L)'
;MAKNESFNCSNGDVYTWKQLWPILAGRFGLEWAGYERVESRFSVAEAMAGKEGVWEAIVTENNLVETKLNEVVSWWLVDGQFCQFGTNRTFLDSMNKSKEHGFLGFRNTVKSFNTWIDKMKLHKIVP
;
A
#
# COMPACT_ATOMS: atom_id res chain seq x y z
N MET A 1 -12.44 20.26 -22.98
CA MET A 1 -11.31 19.70 -22.20
C MET A 1 -10.48 20.86 -21.67
N ALA A 2 -10.20 20.87 -20.37
CA ALA A 2 -9.29 21.85 -19.78
C ALA A 2 -7.85 21.61 -20.27
N LYS A 3 -7.09 22.68 -20.52
CA LYS A 3 -5.68 22.65 -20.92
C LYS A 3 -4.89 23.65 -20.06
N ASN A 4 -3.61 23.39 -19.84
CA ASN A 4 -2.69 24.25 -19.08
C ASN A 4 -3.09 24.47 -17.60
N GLU A 5 -3.62 23.43 -16.95
CA GLU A 5 -4.09 23.46 -15.56
C GLU A 5 -3.45 22.33 -14.75
N SER A 6 -3.12 22.60 -13.47
CA SER A 6 -2.73 21.56 -12.51
C SER A 6 -3.96 20.93 -11.85
N PHE A 7 -3.97 19.60 -11.70
CA PHE A 7 -5.09 18.86 -11.13
C PHE A 7 -4.61 17.87 -10.06
N ASN A 8 -5.36 17.75 -8.98
CA ASN A 8 -5.25 16.62 -8.05
C ASN A 8 -5.83 15.36 -8.70
N CYS A 9 -5.37 14.20 -8.24
CA CYS A 9 -5.83 12.90 -8.74
C CYS A 9 -5.82 11.85 -7.62
N SER A 10 -6.92 11.79 -6.87
CA SER A 10 -7.20 10.73 -5.90
C SER A 10 -8.41 9.90 -6.33
N ASN A 11 -8.64 8.78 -5.64
CA ASN A 11 -9.72 7.84 -5.96
C ASN A 11 -11.13 8.43 -5.80
N GLY A 12 -11.28 9.55 -5.07
CA GLY A 12 -12.55 10.21 -4.81
C GLY A 12 -13.31 9.69 -3.59
N ASP A 13 -12.73 8.76 -2.83
CA ASP A 13 -13.22 8.27 -1.54
C ASP A 13 -12.13 8.32 -0.46
N VAL A 14 -12.51 7.99 0.79
CA VAL A 14 -11.60 7.94 1.95
C VAL A 14 -11.50 6.51 2.47
N TYR A 15 -10.38 6.19 3.13
CA TYR A 15 -10.15 4.88 3.74
C TYR A 15 -9.40 5.03 5.06
N THR A 16 -9.34 3.94 5.84
CA THR A 16 -8.45 3.84 6.99
C THR A 16 -7.59 2.59 6.89
N TRP A 17 -6.36 2.64 7.41
CA TRP A 17 -5.52 1.45 7.50
C TRP A 17 -6.10 0.38 8.43
N LYS A 18 -6.86 0.77 9.47
CA LYS A 18 -7.62 -0.16 10.31
C LYS A 18 -8.59 -1.02 9.48
N GLN A 19 -9.12 -0.49 8.38
CA GLN A 19 -9.98 -1.23 7.45
C GLN A 19 -9.18 -2.08 6.46
N LEU A 20 -8.07 -1.56 5.91
CA LEU A 20 -7.30 -2.26 4.86
C LEU A 20 -6.38 -3.36 5.41
N TRP A 21 -5.89 -3.22 6.65
CA TRP A 21 -4.92 -4.15 7.24
C TRP A 21 -5.45 -5.58 7.41
N PRO A 22 -6.67 -5.80 7.95
CA PRO A 22 -7.26 -7.14 8.01
C PRO A 22 -7.49 -7.76 6.63
N ILE A 23 -7.81 -6.92 5.62
CA ILE A 23 -7.98 -7.38 4.24
C ILE A 23 -6.64 -7.89 3.72
N LEU A 24 -5.56 -7.11 3.86
CA LEU A 24 -4.22 -7.52 3.44
C LEU A 24 -3.83 -8.86 4.08
N ALA A 25 -4.00 -9.01 5.39
CA ALA A 25 -3.67 -10.27 6.08
C ALA A 25 -4.49 -11.45 5.55
N GLY A 26 -5.81 -11.29 5.40
CA GLY A 26 -6.68 -12.33 4.84
C GLY A 26 -6.32 -12.73 3.41
N ARG A 27 -5.82 -11.79 2.60
CA ARG A 27 -5.35 -12.05 1.23
C ARG A 27 -4.08 -12.91 1.16
N PHE A 28 -3.37 -13.06 2.27
CA PHE A 28 -2.20 -13.95 2.42
C PHE A 28 -2.45 -15.08 3.44
N GLY A 29 -3.68 -15.24 3.94
CA GLY A 29 -4.01 -16.29 4.91
C GLY A 29 -3.32 -16.10 6.27
N LEU A 30 -2.97 -14.87 6.63
CA LEU A 30 -2.25 -14.55 7.86
C LEU A 30 -3.19 -14.06 8.96
N GLU A 31 -2.84 -14.39 10.21
CA GLU A 31 -3.39 -13.69 11.37
C GLU A 31 -2.87 -12.25 11.41
N TRP A 32 -3.66 -11.33 11.98
CA TRP A 32 -3.27 -9.92 12.08
C TRP A 32 -3.47 -9.39 13.49
N ALA A 33 -2.54 -8.51 13.90
CA ALA A 33 -2.67 -7.67 15.07
C ALA A 33 -2.97 -6.23 14.64
N GLY A 34 -3.88 -5.58 15.34
CA GLY A 34 -4.19 -4.17 15.16
C GLY A 34 -3.20 -3.27 15.88
N TYR A 35 -3.38 -1.96 15.74
CA TYR A 35 -2.64 -0.99 16.55
C TYR A 35 -3.07 -1.09 18.03
N GLU A 36 -2.10 -1.27 18.93
CA GLU A 36 -2.35 -1.29 20.38
C GLU A 36 -2.05 0.07 21.03
N ARG A 37 -0.78 0.48 21.06
CA ARG A 37 -0.30 1.70 21.74
C ARG A 37 0.96 2.29 21.09
N VAL A 38 1.30 3.54 21.42
CA VAL A 38 2.41 4.25 20.75
C VAL A 38 3.75 3.53 20.99
N GLU A 39 3.93 2.97 22.17
CA GLU A 39 5.13 2.23 22.61
C GLU A 39 5.30 0.90 21.87
N SER A 40 4.24 0.40 21.22
CA SER A 40 4.29 -0.82 20.40
C SER A 40 4.71 -0.55 18.95
N ARG A 41 4.95 0.72 18.58
CA ARG A 41 5.46 1.07 17.25
C ARG A 41 6.91 0.62 17.11
N PHE A 42 7.24 0.08 15.95
CA PHE A 42 8.60 -0.33 15.60
C PHE A 42 8.90 0.07 14.15
N SER A 43 10.18 0.13 13.80
CA SER A 43 10.60 0.34 12.41
C SER A 43 10.44 -0.96 11.62
N VAL A 44 9.64 -0.90 10.57
CA VAL A 44 9.52 -2.01 9.60
C VAL A 44 10.83 -2.19 8.85
N ALA A 45 11.56 -1.10 8.55
CA ALA A 45 12.87 -1.19 7.92
C ALA A 45 13.87 -1.98 8.76
N GLU A 46 13.93 -1.74 10.08
CA GLU A 46 14.76 -2.52 11.00
C GLU A 46 14.29 -3.98 11.10
N ALA A 47 12.98 -4.23 11.18
CA ALA A 47 12.44 -5.58 11.25
C ALA A 47 12.69 -6.42 9.98
N MET A 48 12.80 -5.75 8.82
CA MET A 48 13.04 -6.38 7.53
C MET A 48 14.52 -6.44 7.14
N ALA A 49 15.43 -5.84 7.92
CA ALA A 49 16.86 -5.92 7.68
C ALA A 49 17.35 -7.38 7.77
N GLY A 50 18.16 -7.83 6.80
CA GLY A 50 18.68 -9.20 6.77
C GLY A 50 17.68 -10.25 6.28
N LYS A 51 16.51 -9.84 5.75
CA LYS A 51 15.49 -10.75 5.20
C LYS A 51 15.65 -11.02 3.71
N GLU A 52 16.74 -10.59 3.08
CA GLU A 52 17.02 -10.80 1.67
C GLU A 52 17.02 -12.30 1.31
N GLY A 53 17.74 -13.13 2.08
CA GLY A 53 17.76 -14.57 1.86
C GLY A 53 16.41 -15.27 2.09
N VAL A 54 15.56 -14.70 2.96
CA VAL A 54 14.18 -15.19 3.15
C VAL A 54 13.34 -14.87 1.92
N TRP A 55 13.49 -13.68 1.34
CA TRP A 55 12.80 -13.32 0.10
C TRP A 55 13.25 -14.18 -1.08
N GLU A 56 14.55 -14.42 -1.24
CA GLU A 56 15.09 -15.31 -2.27
C GLU A 56 14.52 -16.73 -2.18
N ALA A 57 14.38 -17.26 -0.95
CA ALA A 57 13.73 -18.54 -0.72
C ALA A 57 12.24 -18.50 -1.13
N ILE A 58 11.48 -17.47 -0.73
CA ILE A 58 10.07 -17.29 -1.12
C ILE A 58 9.92 -17.24 -2.65
N VAL A 59 10.78 -16.48 -3.33
CA VAL A 59 10.78 -16.36 -4.80
C VAL A 59 10.98 -17.73 -5.45
N THR A 60 11.97 -18.49 -4.96
CA THR A 60 12.31 -19.81 -5.50
C THR A 60 11.21 -20.83 -5.23
N GLU A 61 10.75 -20.94 -3.98
CA GLU A 61 9.74 -21.93 -3.56
C GLU A 61 8.40 -21.73 -4.25
N ASN A 62 8.01 -20.46 -4.50
CA ASN A 62 6.72 -20.12 -5.10
C ASN A 62 6.80 -19.88 -6.61
N ASN A 63 7.98 -20.08 -7.24
CA ASN A 63 8.22 -19.83 -8.67
C ASN A 63 7.79 -18.41 -9.11
N LEU A 64 8.20 -17.41 -8.33
CA LEU A 64 7.92 -16.00 -8.57
C LEU A 64 8.87 -15.42 -9.62
N VAL A 65 8.57 -14.20 -10.08
CA VAL A 65 9.51 -13.40 -10.87
C VAL A 65 10.74 -13.10 -10.01
N GLU A 66 11.92 -13.37 -10.57
CA GLU A 66 13.19 -13.11 -9.90
C GLU A 66 13.33 -11.62 -9.59
N THR A 67 13.34 -11.30 -8.30
CA THR A 67 13.42 -9.93 -7.79
C THR A 67 14.20 -9.92 -6.48
N LYS A 68 14.94 -8.85 -6.22
CA LYS A 68 15.55 -8.61 -4.91
C LYS A 68 14.56 -7.91 -3.99
N LEU A 69 14.68 -8.14 -2.68
CA LEU A 69 13.78 -7.55 -1.69
C LEU A 69 13.75 -6.00 -1.78
N ASN A 70 14.90 -5.38 -2.01
CA ASN A 70 15.01 -3.92 -2.14
C ASN A 70 14.53 -3.36 -3.49
N GLU A 71 14.26 -4.21 -4.48
CA GLU A 71 13.67 -3.80 -5.77
C GLU A 71 12.14 -3.75 -5.69
N VAL A 72 11.53 -4.58 -4.85
CA VAL A 72 10.07 -4.68 -4.72
C VAL A 72 9.50 -3.78 -3.63
N VAL A 73 10.31 -3.36 -2.66
CA VAL A 73 9.84 -2.50 -1.56
C VAL A 73 10.92 -1.57 -1.04
N SER A 74 10.50 -0.34 -0.74
CA SER A 74 11.29 0.66 -0.02
C SER A 74 10.73 0.81 1.40
N TRP A 75 11.30 0.07 2.36
CA TRP A 75 10.77 0.00 3.73
C TRP A 75 10.71 1.35 4.46
N TRP A 76 11.62 2.27 4.15
CA TRP A 76 11.61 3.61 4.72
C TRP A 76 10.34 4.40 4.37
N LEU A 77 9.68 4.12 3.24
CA LEU A 77 8.39 4.74 2.88
C LEU A 77 7.27 4.24 3.78
N VAL A 78 7.30 2.95 4.15
CA VAL A 78 6.35 2.36 5.10
C VAL A 78 6.52 3.03 6.46
N ASP A 79 7.75 3.13 6.95
CA ASP A 79 8.05 3.83 8.21
C ASP A 79 7.69 5.33 8.15
N GLY A 80 7.95 6.00 7.02
CA GLY A 80 7.51 7.38 6.81
C GLY A 80 6.00 7.52 6.98
N GLN A 81 5.24 6.66 6.30
CA GLN A 81 3.78 6.67 6.29
C GLN A 81 3.16 6.38 7.67
N PHE A 82 3.70 5.43 8.43
CA PHE A 82 3.08 4.95 9.68
C PHE A 82 3.71 5.54 10.95
N CYS A 83 5.02 5.77 10.96
CA CYS A 83 5.78 6.18 12.14
C CYS A 83 6.06 7.68 12.17
N GLN A 84 6.46 8.28 11.04
CA GLN A 84 6.91 9.68 11.01
C GLN A 84 5.78 10.68 10.76
N PHE A 85 4.94 10.45 9.75
CA PHE A 85 3.79 11.33 9.49
C PHE A 85 2.58 10.99 10.38
N GLY A 86 2.59 9.79 10.96
CA GLY A 86 1.63 9.29 11.94
C GLY A 86 0.26 8.96 11.36
N THR A 87 -0.43 8.01 11.99
CA THR A 87 -1.85 7.69 11.70
C THR A 87 -2.83 8.82 12.06
N ASN A 88 -2.34 9.89 12.72
CA ASN A 88 -3.16 11.01 13.19
C ASN A 88 -3.25 12.15 12.17
N ARG A 89 -2.51 12.07 11.05
CA ARG A 89 -2.59 13.04 9.96
C ARG A 89 -3.14 12.37 8.72
N THR A 90 -4.33 12.78 8.31
CA THR A 90 -4.90 12.36 7.02
C THR A 90 -4.47 13.37 5.96
N PHE A 91 -3.61 12.94 5.03
CA PHE A 91 -3.29 13.73 3.84
C PHE A 91 -4.42 13.57 2.83
N LEU A 92 -5.35 14.53 2.84
CA LEU A 92 -6.46 14.58 1.88
C LEU A 92 -6.20 15.68 0.86
N ASP A 93 -6.53 15.39 -0.39
CA ASP A 93 -6.62 16.37 -1.46
C ASP A 93 -8.09 16.68 -1.79
N SER A 94 -8.32 17.50 -2.81
CA SER A 94 -9.67 17.75 -3.34
C SER A 94 -9.73 17.46 -4.82
N MET A 95 -10.67 16.59 -5.20
CA MET A 95 -11.01 16.27 -6.59
C MET A 95 -12.00 17.27 -7.21
N ASN A 96 -12.40 18.33 -6.51
CA ASN A 96 -13.43 19.25 -7.01
C ASN A 96 -13.02 19.92 -8.33
N LYS A 97 -11.79 20.47 -8.42
CA LYS A 97 -11.27 21.06 -9.66
C LYS A 97 -11.32 20.06 -10.83
N SER A 98 -10.91 18.81 -10.61
CA SER A 98 -10.94 17.77 -11.65
C SER A 98 -12.38 17.46 -12.10
N LYS A 99 -13.32 17.32 -11.15
CA LYS A 99 -14.75 17.04 -11.43
C LYS A 99 -15.43 18.22 -12.14
N GLU A 100 -15.19 19.45 -11.70
CA GLU A 100 -15.72 20.69 -12.30
C GLU A 100 -15.24 20.87 -13.74
N HIS A 101 -14.04 20.36 -14.07
CA HIS A 101 -13.50 20.35 -15.43
C HIS A 101 -13.84 19.07 -16.22
N GLY A 102 -14.76 18.24 -15.73
CA GLY A 102 -15.34 17.10 -16.44
C GLY A 102 -14.65 15.75 -16.23
N PHE A 103 -13.64 15.65 -15.36
CA PHE A 103 -13.05 14.37 -14.97
C PHE A 103 -13.88 13.72 -13.86
N LEU A 104 -14.77 12.80 -14.24
CA LEU A 104 -15.69 12.08 -13.34
C LEU A 104 -15.20 10.67 -12.98
N GLY A 105 -13.95 10.34 -13.31
CA GLY A 105 -13.36 9.05 -12.98
C GLY A 105 -13.13 8.91 -11.47
N PHE A 106 -13.56 7.78 -10.91
CA PHE A 106 -13.32 7.44 -9.51
C PHE A 106 -13.04 5.94 -9.38
N ARG A 107 -12.54 5.53 -8.21
CA ARG A 107 -12.39 4.12 -7.83
C ARG A 107 -12.84 3.96 -6.40
N ASN A 108 -13.47 2.82 -6.09
CA ASN A 108 -13.63 2.40 -4.71
C ASN A 108 -12.27 1.90 -4.21
N THR A 109 -11.71 2.53 -3.18
CA THR A 109 -10.36 2.24 -2.71
C THR A 109 -10.19 0.79 -2.25
N VAL A 110 -11.18 0.22 -1.55
CA VAL A 110 -11.10 -1.18 -1.09
C VAL A 110 -11.09 -2.16 -2.27
N LYS A 111 -11.94 -1.93 -3.28
CA LYS A 111 -11.92 -2.75 -4.50
C LYS A 111 -10.60 -2.60 -5.25
N SER A 112 -10.12 -1.37 -5.41
CA SER A 112 -8.83 -1.06 -6.05
C SER A 112 -7.69 -1.78 -5.34
N PHE A 113 -7.64 -1.72 -4.00
CA PHE A 113 -6.64 -2.38 -3.18
C PHE A 113 -6.60 -3.90 -3.42
N ASN A 114 -7.77 -4.55 -3.43
CA ASN A 114 -7.86 -5.98 -3.77
C ASN A 114 -7.39 -6.26 -5.19
N THR A 115 -7.84 -5.47 -6.18
CA THR A 115 -7.41 -5.62 -7.57
C THR A 115 -5.90 -5.51 -7.75
N TRP A 116 -5.23 -4.62 -7.03
CA TRP A 116 -3.77 -4.51 -7.08
C TRP A 116 -3.07 -5.72 -6.46
N ILE A 117 -3.58 -6.26 -5.35
CA ILE A 117 -3.07 -7.51 -4.78
C ILE A 117 -3.28 -8.68 -5.76
N ASP A 118 -4.47 -8.82 -6.34
CA ASP A 118 -4.77 -9.82 -7.37
C ASP A 118 -3.78 -9.70 -8.54
N LYS A 119 -3.51 -8.47 -9.00
CA LYS A 119 -2.59 -8.22 -10.10
C LYS A 119 -1.15 -8.60 -9.77
N MET A 120 -0.66 -8.30 -8.56
CA MET A 120 0.69 -8.70 -8.13
C MET A 120 0.83 -10.23 -8.06
N LYS A 121 -0.19 -10.93 -7.55
CA LYS A 121 -0.24 -12.41 -7.53
C LYS A 121 -0.29 -12.99 -8.94
N LEU A 122 -1.15 -12.44 -9.80
CA LEU A 122 -1.27 -12.86 -11.20
C LEU A 122 0.05 -12.75 -11.96
N HIS A 123 0.79 -11.67 -11.73
CA HIS A 123 2.12 -11.45 -12.31
C HIS A 123 3.26 -12.13 -11.53
N LYS A 124 2.93 -12.96 -10.52
CA LYS A 124 3.88 -13.71 -9.71
C LYS A 124 4.98 -12.83 -9.07
N ILE A 125 4.63 -11.63 -8.64
CA ILE A 125 5.53 -10.77 -7.85
C ILE A 125 5.52 -11.18 -6.38
N VAL A 126 4.36 -11.64 -5.91
CA VAL A 126 4.13 -12.20 -4.57
C VAL A 126 3.31 -13.49 -4.73
N PRO A 127 3.36 -14.44 -3.77
CA PRO A 127 2.51 -15.64 -3.79
C PRO A 127 1.01 -15.32 -3.68
#